data_AF-A0A3Q0JDA9-F1
#
_entry.id   AF-A0A3Q0JDA9-F1
#
_cell.length_a   1.000
_cell.length_b   1.000
_cell.length_c   1.000
_cell.angle_alpha   90.00
_cell.angle_beta   90.00
_cell.angle_gamma   90.00
#
_symmetry.space_group_name_H-M   'P 1'
#
loop_
_entity.id
_entity.type
_entity.pdbx_description
1 polymer ?
#
loop_
_entity_poly.entity_id
_entity_poly.type
_entity_poly.pdbx_seq_one_letter_code
_entity_poly.pdbx_strand_id
1 'polypeptide(L)'
;MFYLTRTLPNIMALPFVMFALHAWLRKQHTTLIWMSGICVIIFRAELALFLGLLILFELFYLRLSITGYKLDFPYPPLLTTLFSTHFLIRVSQTHPFLWYFYSALPRAMGASIFLLPSSLVWDKRIRRLVGPALVFITLYSFLPHKELRFIIYAFPVLNVAAAYTCNLLWSRRTKSFLHKCVALGIVLHVVINLTITYFLLSISANNYAGGVAISTLHKIEPSDSSVNVHIDNYAAQTGVSRFTQLNPGWTYNKTEYKSYSYRELYDRP
;
A
#
# COMPACT_ATOMS: atom_id res chain seq x y z
N MET A 1 2.16 -9.84 -15.07
CA MET A 1 2.90 -8.65 -15.54
C MET A 1 2.18 -7.32 -15.26
N PHE A 2 0.85 -7.26 -15.28
CA PHE A 2 0.06 -6.02 -15.17
C PHE A 2 0.36 -5.07 -13.99
N TYR A 3 0.61 -5.57 -12.77
CA TYR A 3 0.97 -4.68 -11.64
C TYR A 3 2.43 -4.22 -11.66
N LEU A 4 3.34 -4.95 -12.31
CA LEU A 4 4.74 -4.52 -12.47
C LEU A 4 4.85 -3.30 -13.38
N THR A 5 3.86 -3.07 -14.24
CA THR A 5 3.83 -1.96 -15.21
C THR A 5 3.09 -0.72 -14.69
N ARG A 6 2.50 -0.78 -13.48
CA ARG A 6 1.82 0.37 -12.85
C ARG A 6 2.66 0.92 -11.71
N THR A 7 3.32 2.05 -11.96
CA THR A 7 3.99 2.86 -10.95
C THR A 7 2.94 3.57 -10.09
N LEU A 8 2.30 2.82 -9.19
CA LEU A 8 1.43 3.40 -8.19
C LEU A 8 2.28 4.29 -7.28
N PRO A 9 1.96 5.58 -7.12
CA PRO A 9 2.77 6.50 -6.31
C PRO A 9 3.05 5.94 -4.91
N ASN A 10 2.08 5.21 -4.34
CA ASN A 10 2.22 4.63 -3.01
C ASN A 10 3.30 3.53 -2.93
N ILE A 11 3.48 2.77 -4.01
CA ILE A 11 4.51 1.72 -4.08
C ILE A 11 5.88 2.35 -4.35
N MET A 12 5.94 3.40 -5.17
CA MET A 12 7.18 4.14 -5.43
C MET A 12 7.68 4.93 -4.21
N ALA A 13 6.76 5.39 -3.35
CA ALA A 13 7.10 6.07 -2.11
C ALA A 13 7.63 5.12 -1.02
N LEU A 14 7.27 3.82 -1.07
CA LEU A 14 7.57 2.87 0.01
C LEU A 14 9.08 2.74 0.32
N PRO A 15 10.01 2.65 -0.65
CA PRO A 15 11.45 2.65 -0.36
C PRO A 15 11.92 3.89 0.41
N PHE A 16 11.43 5.08 0.06
CA PHE A 16 11.78 6.32 0.74
C PHE A 16 11.20 6.36 2.15
N VAL A 17 9.97 5.87 2.33
CA VAL A 17 9.35 5.71 3.66
C VAL A 17 10.15 4.72 4.51
N MET A 18 10.63 3.61 3.94
CA MET A 18 11.50 2.65 4.64
C MET A 18 12.81 3.30 5.08
N PHE A 19 13.40 4.15 4.24
CA PHE A 19 14.61 4.89 4.57
C PHE A 19 14.36 5.95 5.65
N ALA A 20 13.21 6.63 5.63
CA ALA A 20 12.78 7.53 6.70
C ALA A 20 12.58 6.77 8.02
N LEU A 21 11.92 5.61 8.01
CA LEU A 21 11.77 4.74 9.18
C LEU A 21 13.13 4.27 9.71
N HIS A 22 14.07 3.91 8.84
CA HIS A 22 15.44 3.60 9.23
C HIS A 22 16.12 4.77 9.96
N ALA A 23 16.06 5.97 9.38
CA ALA A 23 16.62 7.18 9.97
C ALA A 23 15.98 7.49 11.33
N TRP A 24 14.66 7.32 11.45
CA TRP A 24 13.95 7.46 12.71
C TRP A 24 14.45 6.47 13.78
N LEU A 25 14.57 5.19 13.46
CA LEU A 25 15.08 4.16 14.38
C LEU A 25 16.53 4.43 14.81
N ARG A 26 17.35 5.02 13.93
CA ARG A 26 18.74 5.40 14.20
C ARG A 26 18.90 6.78 14.85
N LYS A 27 17.79 7.48 15.12
CA LYS A 27 17.77 8.87 15.62
C LYS A 27 18.51 9.87 14.73
N GLN A 28 18.53 9.63 13.41
CA GLN A 28 19.09 10.53 12.42
C GLN A 28 18.02 11.52 11.96
N HIS A 29 17.79 12.54 12.77
CA HIS A 29 16.68 13.48 12.63
C HIS A 29 16.70 14.28 11.33
N THR A 30 17.87 14.74 10.88
CA THR A 30 18.03 15.49 9.62
C THR A 30 17.59 14.64 8.43
N THR A 31 18.07 13.39 8.35
CA THR A 31 17.70 12.45 7.29
C THR A 31 16.20 12.12 7.33
N LEU A 32 15.64 11.92 8.52
CA LEU A 32 14.20 11.70 8.69
C LEU A 32 13.37 12.86 8.10
N ILE A 33 13.72 14.11 8.42
CA ILE A 33 12.99 15.29 7.96
C ILE A 33 13.10 15.43 6.43
N TRP A 34 14.31 15.36 5.88
CA TRP A 34 14.53 15.48 4.43
C TRP A 34 13.81 14.40 3.64
N MET A 35 13.93 13.14 4.07
CA MET A 35 13.29 12.01 3.40
C MET A 35 11.77 12.07 3.51
N SER A 36 11.26 12.57 4.64
CA SER A 36 9.83 12.83 4.79
C SER A 36 9.34 13.96 3.89
N GLY A 37 10.11 15.05 3.76
CA GLY A 37 9.81 16.14 2.83
C GLY A 37 9.74 15.66 1.38
N ILE A 38 10.76 14.91 0.93
CA ILE A 38 10.80 14.30 -0.41
C ILE A 38 9.58 13.39 -0.62
N CYS A 39 9.26 12.52 0.34
CA CYS A 39 8.10 11.63 0.27
C CYS A 39 6.79 12.39 0.05
N VAL A 40 6.57 13.45 0.85
CA VAL A 40 5.32 14.22 0.87
C VAL A 40 5.18 15.11 -0.37
N ILE A 41 6.27 15.75 -0.80
CA ILE A 41 6.26 16.71 -1.92
C ILE A 41 6.22 15.99 -3.27
N ILE A 42 7.04 14.95 -3.46
CA ILE A 42 7.19 14.29 -4.78
C ILE A 42 6.08 13.27 -5.01
N PHE A 43 5.81 12.43 -4.02
CA PHE A 43 4.84 11.37 -4.20
C PHE A 43 3.46 11.89 -3.87
N ARG A 44 3.17 12.09 -2.58
CA ARG A 44 1.81 12.40 -2.15
C ARG A 44 1.73 13.08 -0.80
N ALA A 45 0.81 14.04 -0.70
CA ALA A 45 0.60 14.82 0.51
C ALA A 45 0.06 14.00 1.70
N GLU A 46 -0.69 12.92 1.45
CA GLU A 46 -1.29 12.13 2.52
C GLU A 46 -0.29 11.28 3.33
N LEU A 47 0.95 11.15 2.84
CA LEU A 47 2.09 10.62 3.59
C LEU A 47 2.49 11.50 4.77
N ALA A 48 2.14 12.79 4.73
CA ALA A 48 2.37 13.71 5.83
C ALA A 48 1.66 13.24 7.10
N LEU A 49 0.55 12.50 6.97
CA LEU A 49 -0.13 11.95 8.13
C LEU A 49 0.73 10.90 8.83
N PHE A 50 1.35 9.97 8.10
CA PHE A 50 2.20 8.95 8.74
C PHE A 50 3.52 9.54 9.21
N LEU A 51 4.28 10.19 8.32
CA LEU A 51 5.62 10.68 8.61
C LEU A 51 5.60 11.91 9.53
N GLY A 52 4.58 12.76 9.41
CA GLY A 52 4.33 13.86 10.35
C GLY A 52 4.01 13.35 11.75
N LEU A 53 3.23 12.27 11.89
CA LEU A 53 3.03 11.64 13.20
C LEU A 53 4.34 11.12 13.81
N LEU A 54 5.28 10.60 13.02
CA LEU A 54 6.60 10.19 13.51
C LEU A 54 7.42 11.38 14.02
N ILE A 55 7.41 12.50 13.29
CA ILE A 55 8.12 13.72 13.70
C ILE A 55 7.47 14.33 14.95
N LEU A 56 6.14 14.43 15.00
CA LEU A 56 5.39 14.89 16.17
C LEU A 56 5.65 14.01 17.39
N PHE A 57 5.74 12.70 17.18
CA PHE A 57 6.11 11.76 18.24
C PHE A 57 7.51 12.07 18.80
N GLU A 58 8.52 12.28 17.96
CA GLU A 58 9.88 12.63 18.43
C GLU A 58 9.94 14.00 19.14
N LEU A 59 9.12 14.97 18.71
CA LEU A 59 8.94 16.26 19.39
C LEU A 59 8.31 16.09 20.77
N PHE A 60 7.24 15.29 20.89
CA PHE A 60 6.55 15.04 22.15
C PHE A 60 7.46 14.37 23.19
N TYR A 61 8.35 13.47 22.77
CA TYR A 61 9.33 12.84 23.66
C TYR A 61 10.60 13.68 23.88
N LEU A 62 10.61 14.96 23.46
CA LEU A 62 11.72 15.92 23.63
C LEU A 62 13.06 15.42 23.07
N ARG A 63 13.02 14.57 22.03
CA ARG A 63 14.24 14.04 21.38
C ARG A 63 14.74 14.93 20.26
N LEU A 64 13.90 15.87 19.83
CA LEU A 64 14.18 16.86 18.82
C LEU A 64 14.24 18.25 19.47
N SER A 65 15.39 18.89 19.40
CA SER A 65 15.54 20.31 19.74
C SER A 65 15.37 21.15 18.49
N ILE A 66 14.38 22.05 18.48
CA ILE A 66 14.04 22.91 17.32
C ILE A 66 15.05 24.08 17.17
N THR A 67 15.89 24.32 18.17
CA THR A 67 16.78 25.50 18.34
C THR A 67 17.99 25.59 17.39
N GLY A 68 17.87 25.11 16.15
CA GLY A 68 18.93 25.27 15.14
C GLY A 68 18.48 25.12 13.69
N TYR A 69 17.22 24.75 13.44
CA TYR A 69 16.70 24.60 12.08
C TYR A 69 16.02 25.90 11.68
N LYS A 70 16.73 26.78 10.95
CA LYS A 70 16.07 27.81 10.15
C LYS A 70 15.28 27.09 9.07
N LEU A 71 13.98 26.91 9.31
CA LEU A 71 13.04 26.42 8.31
C LEU A 71 12.80 27.58 7.32
N ASP A 72 13.74 27.80 6.41
CA ASP A 72 13.47 28.57 5.19
C ASP A 72 12.69 27.66 4.23
N PHE A 73 11.48 27.28 4.66
CA PHE A 73 10.52 26.61 3.80
C PHE A 73 9.63 27.69 3.19
N PRO A 74 9.55 27.80 1.86
CA PRO A 74 8.53 28.63 1.24
C PRO A 74 7.17 28.01 1.58
N TYR A 75 6.40 28.67 2.45
CA TYR A 75 5.06 28.23 2.81
C TYR A 75 4.07 28.46 1.65
N PRO A 76 2.93 27.73 1.57
CA PRO A 76 2.47 26.68 2.48
C PRO A 76 2.09 25.35 1.79
N PRO A 77 2.50 24.18 2.30
CA PRO A 77 1.91 22.89 1.92
C PRO A 77 0.59 22.58 2.67
N LEU A 78 0.03 23.54 3.40
CA LEU A 78 -1.21 23.37 4.16
C LEU A 78 -2.47 23.58 3.29
N LEU A 79 -2.36 24.36 2.21
CA LEU A 79 -3.48 24.61 1.28
C LEU A 79 -3.59 23.49 0.22
N THR A 80 -2.46 22.93 -0.22
CA THR A 80 -2.43 21.80 -1.18
C THR A 80 -2.90 20.48 -0.56
N THR A 81 -2.70 20.30 0.75
CA THR A 81 -3.23 19.17 1.53
C THR A 81 -4.76 19.23 1.65
N LEU A 82 -5.34 20.42 1.83
CA LEU A 82 -6.80 20.60 1.90
C LEU A 82 -7.49 20.45 0.54
N PHE A 83 -6.86 20.89 -0.55
CA PHE A 83 -7.41 20.72 -1.91
C PHE A 83 -7.48 19.26 -2.36
N SER A 84 -6.56 18.41 -1.90
CA SER A 84 -6.57 16.97 -2.23
C SER A 84 -7.68 16.20 -1.48
N THR A 85 -8.06 16.63 -0.28
CA THR A 85 -9.16 16.02 0.49
C THR A 85 -10.55 16.27 -0.11
N HIS A 86 -10.77 17.38 -0.82
CA HIS A 86 -12.07 17.67 -1.43
C HIS A 86 -12.35 16.79 -2.67
N PHE A 87 -11.30 16.35 -3.37
CA PHE A 87 -11.41 15.44 -4.52
C PHE A 87 -11.69 13.97 -4.12
N LEU A 88 -11.47 13.59 -2.86
CA LEU A 88 -11.67 12.23 -2.34
C LEU A 88 -13.13 11.90 -1.99
N ILE A 89 -14.06 12.87 -2.04
CA ILE A 89 -15.46 12.70 -1.60
C ILE A 89 -16.36 12.12 -2.70
N ARG A 90 -15.96 12.14 -3.98
CA ARG A 90 -16.76 11.56 -5.07
C ARG A 90 -16.27 10.16 -5.47
N VAL A 91 -16.40 9.19 -4.57
CA VAL A 91 -16.14 7.78 -4.91
C VAL A 91 -17.36 6.93 -4.57
N SER A 92 -17.82 6.17 -5.56
CA SER A 92 -19.04 5.35 -5.57
C SER A 92 -19.00 4.12 -4.62
N GLN A 93 -17.91 3.93 -3.87
CA GLN A 93 -17.68 2.77 -3.00
C GLN A 93 -17.19 3.26 -1.63
N THR A 94 -18.08 3.20 -0.63
CA THR A 94 -17.76 3.54 0.76
C THR A 94 -17.61 2.28 1.61
N HIS A 95 -16.66 2.31 2.54
CA HIS A 95 -16.42 1.20 3.45
C HIS A 95 -16.63 1.64 4.92
N PRO A 96 -17.14 0.76 5.80
CA PRO A 96 -17.32 1.07 7.22
C PRO A 96 -16.03 1.54 7.90
N PHE A 97 -16.15 2.30 8.99
CA PHE A 97 -15.00 2.83 9.74
C PHE A 97 -13.95 1.76 10.05
N LEU A 98 -14.36 0.63 10.64
CA LEU A 98 -13.45 -0.44 11.06
C LEU A 98 -12.91 -1.33 9.92
N TRP A 99 -13.18 -1.02 8.65
CA TRP A 99 -12.77 -1.88 7.52
C TRP A 99 -11.27 -2.18 7.49
N TYR A 100 -10.43 -1.22 7.86
CA TYR A 100 -8.99 -1.49 7.95
C TYR A 100 -8.67 -2.57 8.99
N PHE A 101 -9.39 -2.61 10.13
CA PHE A 101 -9.12 -3.53 11.22
C PHE A 101 -9.64 -4.95 10.96
N TYR A 102 -10.87 -5.11 10.46
CA TYR A 102 -11.44 -6.44 10.23
C TYR A 102 -11.17 -7.01 8.84
N SER A 103 -10.76 -6.19 7.87
CA SER A 103 -10.58 -6.63 6.48
C SER A 103 -9.16 -6.40 5.96
N ALA A 104 -8.62 -5.19 6.09
CA ALA A 104 -7.31 -4.87 5.49
C ALA A 104 -6.13 -5.50 6.25
N LEU A 105 -6.07 -5.30 7.57
CA LEU A 105 -5.01 -5.83 8.43
C LEU A 105 -4.94 -7.37 8.40
N PRO A 106 -6.06 -8.12 8.52
CA PRO A 106 -5.99 -9.59 8.47
C PRO A 106 -5.50 -10.12 7.13
N ARG A 107 -5.91 -9.51 6.01
CA ARG A 107 -5.45 -9.90 4.67
C ARG A 107 -3.96 -9.61 4.46
N ALA A 108 -3.47 -8.49 4.97
CA ALA A 108 -2.07 -8.10 4.78
C ALA A 108 -1.09 -8.84 5.70
N MET A 109 -1.51 -9.12 6.94
CA MET A 109 -0.62 -9.71 7.96
C MET A 109 -0.80 -11.22 8.12
N GLY A 110 -1.88 -11.80 7.57
CA GLY A 110 -2.18 -13.21 7.70
C GLY A 110 -2.22 -13.65 9.17
N ALA A 111 -1.54 -14.75 9.49
CA ALA A 111 -1.47 -15.25 10.86
C ALA A 111 -0.61 -14.35 11.79
N SER A 112 0.20 -13.43 11.24
CA SER A 112 1.05 -12.54 12.04
C SER A 112 0.27 -11.50 12.84
N ILE A 113 -0.99 -11.24 12.47
CA ILE A 113 -1.86 -10.33 13.22
C ILE A 113 -2.04 -10.79 14.68
N PHE A 114 -2.06 -12.10 14.92
CA PHE A 114 -2.24 -12.68 16.26
C PHE A 114 -1.02 -12.50 17.16
N LEU A 115 0.15 -12.17 16.60
CA LEU A 115 1.38 -11.91 17.36
C LEU A 115 1.48 -10.45 17.83
N LEU A 116 0.66 -9.55 17.26
CA LEU A 116 0.69 -8.13 17.58
C LEU A 116 0.30 -7.84 19.04
N PRO A 117 -0.81 -8.37 19.60
CA PRO A 117 -1.18 -8.07 20.98
C PRO A 117 -0.07 -8.42 21.97
N SER A 118 0.58 -9.58 21.81
CA SER A 118 1.70 -10.01 22.65
C SER A 118 2.88 -9.04 22.58
N SER A 119 3.22 -8.56 21.38
CA SER A 119 4.31 -7.58 21.19
C SER A 119 4.05 -6.26 21.95
N LEU A 120 2.79 -5.81 21.96
CA LEU A 120 2.39 -4.56 22.60
C LEU A 120 2.33 -4.69 24.12
N VAL A 121 1.96 -5.86 24.63
CA VAL A 121 1.92 -6.12 26.08
C VAL A 121 3.33 -6.26 26.66
N TRP A 122 4.24 -6.95 25.97
CA TRP A 122 5.53 -7.33 26.54
C TRP A 122 6.63 -6.26 26.46
N ASP A 123 6.61 -5.34 25.49
CA ASP A 123 7.66 -4.34 25.36
C ASP A 123 7.14 -2.91 25.09
N LYS A 124 7.47 -2.00 26.01
CA LYS A 124 7.16 -0.56 25.88
C LYS A 124 7.85 0.06 24.65
N ARG A 125 9.00 -0.46 24.23
CA ARG A 125 9.74 0.00 23.04
C ARG A 125 8.95 -0.30 21.77
N ILE A 126 8.37 -1.49 21.66
CA ILE A 126 7.52 -1.87 20.53
C ILE A 126 6.24 -1.03 20.49
N ARG A 127 5.62 -0.73 21.65
CA ARG A 127 4.48 0.20 21.70
C ARG A 127 4.80 1.59 21.15
N ARG A 128 5.99 2.12 21.48
CA ARG A 128 6.46 3.41 20.95
C ARG A 128 6.69 3.37 19.43
N LEU A 129 7.13 2.22 18.92
CA LEU A 129 7.34 2.00 17.49
C LEU A 129 6.00 1.87 16.73
N VAL A 130 5.07 1.06 17.24
CA VAL A 130 3.79 0.73 16.60
C VAL A 130 2.72 1.81 16.80
N GLY A 131 2.79 2.58 17.88
CA GLY A 131 1.81 3.62 18.23
C GLY A 131 1.48 4.57 17.08
N PRO A 132 2.47 5.23 16.45
CA PRO A 132 2.23 6.10 15.29
C PRO A 132 1.55 5.39 14.12
N ALA A 133 1.87 4.12 13.86
CA ALA A 133 1.24 3.33 12.80
C ALA A 133 -0.24 3.02 13.10
N LEU A 134 -0.59 2.71 14.35
CA LEU A 134 -1.99 2.49 14.75
C LEU A 134 -2.81 3.78 14.74
N VAL A 135 -2.23 4.90 15.18
CA VAL A 135 -2.88 6.22 15.07
C VAL A 135 -3.12 6.56 13.61
N PHE A 136 -2.12 6.38 12.75
CA PHE A 136 -2.24 6.59 11.31
C PHE A 136 -3.37 5.76 10.67
N ILE A 137 -3.45 4.45 10.96
CA ILE A 137 -4.54 3.58 10.46
C ILE A 137 -5.90 4.07 10.96
N THR A 138 -5.98 4.49 12.22
CA THR A 138 -7.22 5.01 12.83
C THR A 138 -7.67 6.30 12.17
N LEU A 139 -6.74 7.23 11.91
CA LEU A 139 -7.05 8.47 11.19
C LEU A 139 -7.49 8.21 9.75
N TYR A 140 -6.85 7.27 9.05
CA TYR A 140 -7.30 6.85 7.72
C TYR A 140 -8.66 6.17 7.72
N SER A 141 -9.09 5.61 8.85
CA SER A 141 -10.38 4.93 8.97
C SER A 141 -11.57 5.89 8.84
N PHE A 142 -11.36 7.19 9.05
CA PHE A 142 -12.34 8.24 8.79
C PHE A 142 -12.58 8.50 7.28
N LEU A 143 -11.68 8.06 6.40
CA LEU A 143 -11.86 8.25 4.95
C LEU A 143 -13.00 7.35 4.44
N PRO A 144 -14.01 7.90 3.72
CA PRO A 144 -15.13 7.10 3.22
C PRO A 144 -14.68 6.00 2.24
N HIS A 145 -13.81 6.38 1.30
CA HIS A 145 -13.19 5.46 0.36
C HIS A 145 -11.91 4.87 0.96
N LYS A 146 -11.85 3.54 1.09
CA LYS A 146 -10.72 2.86 1.73
C LYS A 146 -10.06 1.90 0.76
N GLU A 147 -8.73 1.90 0.76
CA GLU A 147 -7.93 1.00 -0.05
C GLU A 147 -6.72 0.53 0.76
N LEU A 148 -6.33 -0.73 0.57
CA LEU A 148 -5.17 -1.31 1.26
C LEU A 148 -3.90 -0.47 1.06
N ARG A 149 -3.74 0.09 -0.14
CA ARG A 149 -2.55 0.87 -0.54
C ARG A 149 -2.38 2.17 0.24
N PHE A 150 -3.43 2.70 0.87
CA PHE A 150 -3.34 3.93 1.65
C PHE A 150 -2.61 3.72 2.98
N ILE A 151 -2.73 2.53 3.56
CA ILE A 151 -2.09 2.19 4.85
C ILE A 151 -0.84 1.34 4.72
N ILE A 152 -0.34 1.10 3.49
CA ILE A 152 0.74 0.14 3.21
C ILE A 152 2.04 0.44 3.99
N TYR A 153 2.27 1.71 4.30
CA TYR A 153 3.42 2.21 5.05
C TYR A 153 3.44 1.76 6.52
N ALA A 154 2.30 1.35 7.08
CA ALA A 154 2.22 0.83 8.43
C ALA A 154 2.73 -0.62 8.53
N PHE A 155 2.63 -1.41 7.46
CA PHE A 155 2.94 -2.85 7.49
C PHE A 155 4.40 -3.17 7.84
N PRO A 156 5.42 -2.44 7.38
CA PRO A 156 6.80 -2.69 7.82
C PRO A 156 6.95 -2.59 9.35
N VAL A 157 6.33 -1.57 9.96
CA VAL A 157 6.37 -1.36 11.41
C VAL A 157 5.63 -2.49 12.16
N LEU A 158 4.45 -2.89 11.65
CA LEU A 158 3.68 -4.00 12.23
C LEU A 158 4.41 -5.35 12.07
N ASN A 159 5.12 -5.57 10.97
CA ASN A 159 5.93 -6.76 10.75
C ASN A 159 7.15 -6.81 11.69
N VAL A 160 7.78 -5.67 12.01
CA VAL A 160 8.82 -5.61 13.05
C VAL A 160 8.26 -6.04 14.41
N ALA A 161 7.04 -5.62 14.76
CA ALA A 161 6.38 -6.01 16.00
C ALA A 161 6.07 -7.53 16.05
N ALA A 162 5.59 -8.11 14.95
CA ALA A 162 5.41 -9.56 14.83
C ALA A 162 6.75 -10.31 14.92
N ALA A 163 7.79 -9.83 14.22
CA ALA A 163 9.13 -10.41 14.26
C ALA A 163 9.74 -10.37 15.67
N TYR A 164 9.51 -9.30 16.43
CA TYR A 164 9.91 -9.21 17.82
C TYR A 164 9.30 -10.33 18.67
N THR A 165 7.97 -10.56 18.54
CA THR A 165 7.28 -11.66 19.23
C THR A 165 7.86 -13.02 18.84
N CYS A 166 8.10 -13.26 17.55
CA CYS A 166 8.73 -14.49 17.06
C CYS A 166 10.11 -14.70 17.70
N ASN A 167 10.96 -13.67 17.68
CA ASN A 167 12.30 -13.74 18.25
C ASN A 167 12.28 -14.01 19.75
N LEU A 168 11.39 -13.35 20.50
CA LEU A 168 11.27 -13.54 21.94
C LEU A 168 10.86 -14.97 22.30
N LEU A 169 9.89 -15.52 21.58
CA LEU A 169 9.40 -16.89 21.80
C LEU A 169 10.45 -17.93 21.38
N TRP A 170 11.08 -17.74 20.23
CA TRP A 170 12.15 -18.62 19.73
C TRP A 170 13.37 -18.66 20.65
N SER A 171 13.76 -17.52 21.21
CA SER A 171 14.90 -17.42 22.14
C SER A 171 14.66 -18.18 23.46
N ARG A 172 13.41 -18.44 23.81
CA ARG A 172 13.04 -19.19 25.03
C ARG A 172 12.84 -20.68 24.80
N ARG A 173 13.01 -21.19 23.57
CA ARG A 173 12.67 -22.57 23.17
C ARG A 173 13.32 -23.66 24.01
N THR A 174 14.48 -23.41 24.60
CA THR A 174 15.23 -24.42 25.37
C THR A 174 14.79 -24.51 26.84
N LYS A 175 13.95 -23.60 27.33
CA LYS A 175 13.61 -23.51 28.77
C LYS A 175 12.73 -24.64 29.29
N SER A 176 11.77 -25.11 28.51
CA SER A 176 10.88 -26.20 28.89
C SER A 176 10.23 -26.85 27.67
N PHE A 177 9.60 -28.01 27.85
CA PHE A 177 8.82 -28.67 26.80
C PHE A 177 7.75 -27.75 26.20
N LEU A 178 7.01 -27.01 27.04
CA LEU A 178 6.02 -26.03 26.57
C LEU A 178 6.64 -24.96 25.67
N HIS A 179 7.81 -24.43 26.00
CA HIS A 179 8.50 -23.44 25.16
C HIS A 179 8.97 -24.04 23.83
N LYS A 180 9.32 -25.33 23.78
CA LYS A 180 9.60 -26.04 22.52
C LYS A 180 8.34 -26.13 21.66
N CYS A 181 7.19 -26.46 22.23
CA CYS A 181 5.90 -26.47 21.51
C CYS A 181 5.53 -25.09 20.97
N VAL A 182 5.71 -24.03 21.77
CA VAL A 182 5.48 -22.65 21.31
C VAL A 182 6.42 -22.27 20.17
N ALA A 183 7.70 -22.63 20.25
CA ALA A 183 8.66 -22.39 19.17
C ALA A 183 8.30 -23.14 17.88
N LEU A 184 7.79 -24.37 17.98
CA LEU A 184 7.21 -25.10 16.84
C LEU A 184 5.99 -24.37 16.26
N GLY A 185 5.15 -23.80 17.12
CA GLY A 185 4.03 -22.94 16.71
C GLY A 185 4.46 -21.72 15.89
N ILE A 186 5.63 -21.13 16.19
CA ILE A 186 6.20 -20.03 15.39
C ILE A 186 6.64 -20.51 14.00
N VAL A 187 7.24 -21.70 13.90
CA VAL A 187 7.57 -22.30 12.59
C VAL A 187 6.30 -22.54 11.78
N LEU A 188 5.27 -23.12 12.40
CA LEU A 188 3.97 -23.34 11.76
C LEU A 188 3.32 -22.03 11.31
N HIS A 189 3.39 -20.97 12.12
CA HIS A 189 2.92 -19.63 11.75
C HIS A 189 3.57 -19.12 10.45
N VAL A 190 4.88 -19.30 10.28
CA VAL A 190 5.57 -18.91 9.03
C VAL A 190 5.04 -19.71 7.84
N VAL A 191 4.89 -21.02 7.98
CA VAL A 191 4.32 -21.90 6.93
C VAL A 191 2.89 -21.50 6.57
N ILE A 192 2.06 -21.17 7.56
CA ILE A 192 0.69 -20.69 7.33
C ILE A 192 0.71 -19.38 6.53
N ASN A 193 1.57 -18.42 6.88
CA ASN A 193 1.66 -17.17 6.11
C ASN A 193 2.12 -17.41 4.67
N LEU A 194 3.11 -18.29 4.44
CA LEU A 194 3.54 -18.67 3.09
C LEU A 194 2.38 -19.27 2.29
N THR A 195 1.59 -20.13 2.93
CA THR A 195 0.40 -20.76 2.31
C THR A 195 -0.66 -19.72 1.96
N ILE A 196 -0.98 -18.80 2.88
CA ILE A 196 -1.91 -17.68 2.65
C ILE A 196 -1.39 -16.81 1.50
N THR A 197 -0.10 -16.45 1.49
CA THR A 197 0.50 -15.63 0.44
C THR A 197 0.41 -16.33 -0.92
N TYR A 198 0.75 -17.62 -1.01
CA TYR A 198 0.62 -18.38 -2.25
C TYR A 198 -0.82 -18.45 -2.74
N PHE A 199 -1.76 -18.74 -1.84
CA PHE A 199 -3.18 -18.81 -2.15
C PHE A 199 -3.73 -17.47 -2.68
N LEU A 200 -3.45 -16.36 -1.97
CA LEU A 200 -3.87 -15.03 -2.39
C LEU A 200 -3.19 -14.58 -3.69
N LEU A 201 -1.93 -14.95 -3.90
CA LEU A 201 -1.22 -14.70 -5.15
C LEU A 201 -1.87 -15.45 -6.32
N SER A 202 -2.24 -16.72 -6.13
CA SER A 202 -2.92 -17.54 -7.14
C SER A 202 -4.27 -16.94 -7.53
N ILE A 203 -5.08 -16.53 -6.53
CA ILE A 203 -6.35 -15.83 -6.78
C ILE A 203 -6.09 -14.51 -7.51
N SER A 204 -5.12 -13.72 -7.05
CA SER A 204 -4.81 -12.42 -7.65
C SER A 204 -4.35 -12.57 -9.10
N ALA A 205 -3.62 -13.62 -9.45
CA ALA A 205 -3.13 -13.85 -10.81
C ALA A 205 -4.27 -14.02 -11.82
N ASN A 206 -5.44 -14.50 -11.38
CA ASN A 206 -6.61 -14.72 -12.24
C ASN A 206 -7.56 -13.51 -12.32
N ASN A 207 -7.36 -12.48 -11.49
CA ASN A 207 -8.24 -11.30 -11.41
C ASN A 207 -7.95 -10.22 -12.48
N TYR A 208 -7.58 -10.63 -13.71
CA TYR A 208 -7.21 -9.72 -14.80
C TYR A 208 -7.97 -9.97 -16.11
N ALA A 209 -9.31 -9.81 -16.06
CA ALA A 209 -10.19 -10.05 -17.20
C ALA A 209 -9.83 -9.21 -18.44
N GLY A 210 -9.47 -7.94 -18.30
CA GLY A 210 -9.05 -7.09 -19.42
C GLY A 210 -7.78 -7.61 -20.12
N GLY A 211 -6.83 -8.16 -19.35
CA GLY A 211 -5.61 -8.76 -19.89
C GLY A 211 -5.90 -10.04 -20.67
N VAL A 212 -6.83 -10.85 -20.17
CA VAL A 212 -7.33 -12.04 -20.89
C VAL A 212 -8.06 -11.61 -22.17
N ALA A 213 -8.90 -10.58 -22.11
CA ALA A 213 -9.67 -10.11 -23.26
C ALA A 213 -8.76 -9.66 -24.42
N ILE A 214 -7.76 -8.82 -24.17
CA ILE A 214 -6.84 -8.36 -25.22
C ILE A 214 -5.94 -9.50 -25.74
N SER A 215 -5.54 -10.43 -24.87
CA SER A 215 -4.78 -11.62 -25.29
C SER A 215 -5.60 -12.53 -26.20
N THR A 216 -6.88 -12.72 -25.88
CA THR A 216 -7.80 -13.51 -26.69
C THR A 216 -8.11 -12.82 -28.02
N LEU A 217 -8.32 -11.49 -28.03
CA LEU A 217 -8.49 -10.72 -29.26
C LEU A 217 -7.31 -10.92 -30.22
N HIS A 218 -6.08 -10.83 -29.70
CA HIS A 218 -4.86 -11.09 -30.48
C HIS A 218 -4.71 -12.50 -31.03
N LYS A 219 -5.40 -13.49 -30.45
CA LYS A 219 -5.38 -14.88 -30.94
C LYS A 219 -6.43 -15.15 -32.01
N ILE A 220 -7.58 -14.48 -31.91
CA ILE A 220 -8.72 -14.72 -32.79
C ILE A 220 -8.57 -13.94 -34.10
N GLU A 221 -8.05 -12.71 -34.02
CA GLU A 221 -8.01 -11.80 -35.16
C GLU A 221 -6.65 -11.89 -35.89
N PRO A 222 -6.64 -12.04 -37.23
CA PRO A 222 -5.41 -12.11 -38.02
C PRO A 222 -4.49 -10.91 -37.82
N SER A 223 -3.19 -11.11 -37.99
CA SER A 223 -2.22 -10.01 -37.82
C SER A 223 -2.29 -8.96 -38.93
N ASP A 224 -2.76 -9.34 -40.12
CA ASP A 224 -2.83 -8.45 -41.30
C ASP A 224 -4.11 -7.62 -41.36
N SER A 225 -5.07 -7.81 -40.44
CA SER A 225 -6.29 -7.03 -40.44
C SER A 225 -6.10 -5.65 -39.80
N SER A 226 -6.75 -4.64 -40.39
CA SER A 226 -6.76 -3.28 -39.87
C SER A 226 -7.82 -3.13 -38.78
N VAL A 227 -7.43 -3.43 -37.53
CA VAL A 227 -8.35 -3.45 -36.38
C VAL A 227 -8.24 -2.15 -35.56
N ASN A 228 -9.39 -1.59 -35.21
CA ASN A 228 -9.50 -0.49 -34.24
C ASN A 228 -10.00 -1.03 -32.89
N VAL A 229 -9.14 -1.04 -31.88
CA VAL A 229 -9.45 -1.55 -30.54
C VAL A 229 -9.71 -0.38 -29.59
N HIS A 230 -10.94 -0.24 -29.11
CA HIS A 230 -11.23 0.70 -28.03
C HIS A 230 -10.92 0.05 -26.66
N ILE A 231 -10.10 0.71 -25.85
CA ILE A 231 -9.72 0.27 -24.52
C ILE A 231 -10.46 1.14 -23.51
N ASP A 232 -11.47 0.56 -22.86
CA ASP A 232 -12.21 1.23 -21.79
C ASP A 232 -11.40 1.31 -20.49
N ASN A 233 -11.88 2.13 -19.56
CA ASN A 233 -11.22 2.31 -18.27
C ASN A 233 -11.18 1.03 -17.44
N TYR A 234 -12.21 0.19 -17.53
CA TYR A 234 -12.26 -1.05 -16.76
C TYR A 234 -11.28 -2.10 -17.32
N ALA A 235 -11.18 -2.30 -18.64
CA ALA A 235 -10.18 -3.19 -19.23
C ALA A 235 -8.75 -2.70 -18.93
N ALA A 236 -8.52 -1.38 -18.99
CA ALA A 236 -7.24 -0.79 -18.60
C ALA A 236 -6.92 -1.02 -17.10
N GLN A 237 -7.92 -1.03 -16.23
CA GLN A 237 -7.74 -1.32 -14.81
C GLN A 237 -7.57 -2.81 -14.49
N THR A 238 -8.01 -3.70 -15.38
CA THR A 238 -8.04 -5.15 -15.17
C THR A 238 -7.13 -5.94 -16.11
N GLY A 239 -6.10 -5.33 -16.71
CA GLY A 239 -5.05 -6.10 -17.38
C GLY A 239 -4.54 -5.55 -18.71
N VAL A 240 -5.27 -4.63 -19.36
CA VAL A 240 -4.83 -4.05 -20.63
C VAL A 240 -3.75 -3.00 -20.37
N SER A 241 -2.60 -3.13 -21.05
CA SER A 241 -1.47 -2.21 -20.97
C SER A 241 -0.83 -2.01 -22.35
N ARG A 242 0.14 -1.08 -22.46
CA ARG A 242 0.91 -0.94 -23.71
C ARG A 242 1.71 -2.20 -24.06
N PHE A 243 2.16 -2.96 -23.06
CA PHE A 243 2.90 -4.21 -23.28
C PHE A 243 2.03 -5.34 -23.84
N THR A 244 0.70 -5.23 -23.74
CA THR A 244 -0.24 -6.20 -24.30
C THR A 244 -0.73 -5.82 -25.70
N GLN A 245 -0.25 -4.70 -26.26
CA GLN A 245 -0.53 -4.25 -27.63
C GLN A 245 0.50 -4.87 -28.56
N LEU A 246 0.25 -6.12 -28.99
CA LEU A 246 1.26 -6.93 -29.67
C LEU A 246 1.36 -6.65 -31.17
N ASN A 247 0.33 -6.07 -31.78
CA ASN A 247 0.28 -5.83 -33.22
C ASN A 247 0.48 -4.35 -33.55
N PRO A 248 1.58 -3.94 -34.19
CA PRO A 248 1.82 -2.54 -34.56
C PRO A 248 0.87 -2.03 -35.67
N GLY A 249 0.25 -2.92 -36.46
CA GLY A 249 -0.72 -2.56 -37.50
C GLY A 249 -2.12 -2.25 -36.97
N TRP A 250 -2.38 -2.49 -35.68
CA TRP A 250 -3.66 -2.20 -35.05
C TRP A 250 -3.65 -0.81 -34.39
N THR A 251 -4.82 -0.18 -34.38
CA THR A 251 -5.00 1.11 -33.69
C THR A 251 -5.66 0.89 -32.33
N TYR A 252 -4.92 1.16 -31.26
CA TYR A 252 -5.43 1.06 -29.89
C TYR A 252 -5.82 2.44 -29.36
N ASN A 253 -7.12 2.65 -29.16
CA ASN A 253 -7.67 3.93 -28.76
C ASN A 253 -8.17 3.90 -27.30
N LYS A 254 -7.66 4.83 -26.49
CA LYS A 254 -8.02 5.00 -25.07
C LYS A 254 -8.76 6.32 -24.78
N THR A 255 -9.39 6.93 -25.78
CA THR A 255 -10.10 8.21 -25.63
C THR A 255 -11.35 8.02 -24.77
N GLU A 256 -11.37 8.60 -23.58
CA GLU A 256 -12.42 8.42 -22.56
C GLU A 256 -13.67 9.30 -22.79
N TYR A 257 -13.73 10.06 -23.89
CA TYR A 257 -14.69 11.17 -24.10
C TYR A 257 -15.84 10.91 -25.06
N LYS A 258 -16.16 9.66 -25.39
CA LYS A 258 -17.38 9.38 -26.14
C LYS A 258 -18.37 8.69 -25.24
N SER A 259 -19.40 9.43 -24.82
CA SER A 259 -20.68 8.83 -24.44
C SER A 259 -21.24 8.17 -25.70
N TYR A 260 -20.79 6.96 -26.00
CA TYR A 260 -21.41 6.19 -27.06
C TYR A 260 -22.83 5.89 -26.62
N SER A 261 -23.79 6.61 -27.21
CA SER A 261 -25.16 6.11 -27.32
C SER A 261 -25.06 4.74 -27.97
N TYR A 262 -25.65 3.72 -27.35
CA TYR A 262 -25.59 2.31 -27.78
C TYR A 262 -25.90 2.11 -29.29
N ARG A 263 -26.59 3.06 -29.93
CA ARG A 263 -26.87 3.08 -31.38
C ARG A 263 -25.65 3.34 -32.27
N GLU A 264 -24.67 4.15 -31.85
CA GLU A 264 -23.55 4.54 -32.73
C GLU A 264 -22.48 3.45 -32.93
N LEU A 265 -22.50 2.38 -32.13
CA LEU A 265 -21.55 1.27 -32.22
C LEU A 265 -21.95 0.22 -33.27
N TYR A 266 -23.24 0.15 -33.64
CA TYR A 266 -23.76 -0.83 -34.62
C TYR A 266 -24.09 -0.23 -35.99
N ASP A 267 -24.17 1.10 -36.10
CA ASP A 267 -24.59 1.81 -37.33
C ASP A 267 -23.42 2.42 -38.14
N ARG A 268 -22.20 1.89 -38.04
CA ARG A 268 -21.15 2.26 -39.01
C ARG A 268 -21.13 1.24 -40.16
N PRO A 269 -21.27 1.70 -41.42
CA PRO A 269 -21.22 0.83 -42.60
C PRO A 269 -19.85 0.16 -42.76
#